data_AF-A0A654D059-F1
#
_entry.id   AF-A0A654D059-F1
#
_cell.length_a   1.000
_cell.length_b   1.000
_cell.length_c   1.000
_cell.angle_alpha   90.00
_cell.angle_beta   90.00
_cell.angle_gamma   90.00
#
_symmetry.space_group_name_H-M   'P 1'
#
loop_
_entity.id
_entity.type
_entity.pdbx_description
1 polymer ?
#
loop_
_entity_poly.entity_id
_entity_poly.type
_entity_poly.pdbx_seq_one_letter_code
_entity_poly.pdbx_strand_id
1 'polypeptide(L)'
;MVGDPKTLHDLYRVEAQVRVTCRSCKATEVWELDALIAEVRANGGNTDWRAARSALKCPRHCAAPRIDLLPLPYGKQRARRRAHRHALINLSLQVLREAAQRSAREAVGTVEVRLALHVLRPFVREQRLLTEFWRAATAELRHPWTSCHLPYRWIAQRLIEQGAEVDEVDRP
;
A
#
# COMPACT_ATOMS: atom_id res chain seq x y z
N MET A 1 -21.21 16.66 6.82
CA MET A 1 -21.99 15.86 5.85
C MET A 1 -21.61 16.35 4.46
N VAL A 2 -20.81 15.58 3.72
CA VAL A 2 -20.46 15.89 2.33
C VAL A 2 -21.65 15.42 1.49
N GLY A 3 -22.30 16.32 0.77
CA GLY A 3 -23.44 15.98 -0.09
C GLY A 3 -23.04 14.99 -1.20
N ASP A 4 -24.05 14.45 -1.90
CA ASP A 4 -23.82 13.61 -3.07
C ASP A 4 -22.80 14.26 -4.03
N PRO A 5 -21.86 13.49 -4.62
CA PRO A 5 -20.96 14.00 -5.65
C PRO A 5 -21.75 14.66 -6.78
N LYS A 6 -21.21 15.69 -7.43
CA LYS A 6 -21.87 16.28 -8.60
C LYS A 6 -21.68 15.37 -9.81
N THR A 7 -20.47 14.86 -9.99
CA THR A 7 -20.10 13.99 -11.11
C THR A 7 -19.40 12.73 -10.62
N LEU A 8 -19.39 11.68 -11.45
CA LEU A 8 -18.58 10.47 -11.21
C LEU A 8 -17.09 10.81 -11.14
N HIS A 9 -16.63 11.85 -11.85
CA HIS A 9 -15.22 12.25 -11.82
C HIS A 9 -14.80 12.86 -10.48
N ASP A 10 -15.73 13.42 -9.70
CA ASP A 10 -15.43 13.91 -8.35
C ASP A 10 -14.96 12.77 -7.44
N LEU A 11 -15.33 11.52 -7.75
CA LEU A 11 -14.89 10.34 -7.02
C LEU A 11 -13.42 9.98 -7.24
N TYR A 12 -12.76 10.49 -8.29
CA TYR A 12 -11.30 10.36 -8.41
C TYR A 12 -10.57 11.08 -7.27
N ARG A 13 -11.11 12.21 -6.78
CA ARG A 13 -10.47 12.98 -5.70
C ARG A 13 -10.41 12.24 -4.37
N VAL A 14 -11.37 11.34 -4.16
CA VAL A 14 -11.47 10.52 -2.94
C VAL A 14 -11.06 9.08 -3.16
N GLU A 15 -10.59 8.75 -4.36
CA GLU A 15 -10.32 7.40 -4.84
C GLU A 15 -11.44 6.45 -4.38
N ALA A 16 -12.66 6.61 -4.90
CA ALA A 16 -13.79 5.78 -4.48
C ALA A 16 -14.15 4.70 -5.48
N GLN A 17 -14.41 3.50 -4.96
CA GLN A 17 -15.21 2.47 -5.63
C GLN A 17 -16.68 2.86 -5.52
N VAL A 18 -17.55 2.28 -6.33
CA VAL A 18 -19.00 2.56 -6.25
C VAL A 18 -19.77 1.27 -6.06
N ARG A 19 -20.56 1.20 -5.00
CA ARG A 19 -21.54 0.13 -4.84
C ARG A 19 -22.80 0.48 -5.62
N VAL A 20 -23.13 -0.36 -6.58
CA VAL A 20 -24.35 -0.28 -7.39
C VAL A 20 -25.37 -1.22 -6.76
N THR A 21 -26.53 -0.68 -6.38
CA THR A 21 -27.61 -1.46 -5.75
C THR A 21 -28.91 -1.29 -6.52
N CYS A 22 -29.49 -2.38 -7.00
CA CYS A 22 -30.84 -2.35 -7.55
C CYS A 22 -31.86 -2.45 -6.42
N ARG A 23 -32.69 -1.41 -6.22
CA ARG A 23 -33.75 -1.41 -5.20
C ARG A 23 -34.83 -2.45 -5.47
N SER A 24 -35.06 -2.81 -6.73
CA SER A 24 -36.14 -3.73 -7.12
C SER A 24 -35.83 -5.18 -6.72
N CYS A 25 -34.62 -5.68 -7.00
CA CYS A 25 -34.22 -7.06 -6.70
C CYS A 25 -33.19 -7.20 -5.57
N LYS A 26 -32.76 -6.09 -4.99
CA LYS A 26 -31.72 -5.99 -3.95
C LYS A 26 -30.35 -6.54 -4.38
N ALA A 27 -30.11 -6.76 -5.67
CA ALA A 27 -28.80 -7.13 -6.17
C ALA A 27 -27.82 -5.99 -5.94
N THR A 28 -26.68 -6.31 -5.36
CA THR A 28 -25.58 -5.38 -5.07
C THR A 28 -24.32 -5.85 -5.75
N GLU A 29 -23.60 -4.93 -6.36
CA GLU A 29 -22.28 -5.18 -6.93
C GLU A 29 -21.37 -3.98 -6.65
N VAL A 30 -20.07 -4.23 -6.58
CA VAL A 30 -19.07 -3.18 -6.36
C VAL A 30 -18.27 -3.02 -7.63
N TRP A 31 -18.25 -1.80 -8.15
CA TRP A 31 -17.66 -1.45 -9.43
C TRP A 31 -16.48 -0.50 -9.23
N GLU A 32 -15.40 -0.74 -9.98
CA GLU A 32 -14.36 0.26 -10.17
C GLU A 32 -14.93 1.50 -10.87
N LEU A 33 -14.39 2.68 -10.53
CA LEU A 33 -14.91 3.93 -11.08
C LEU A 33 -14.79 4.00 -12.61
N ASP A 34 -13.67 3.54 -13.17
CA ASP A 34 -13.44 3.51 -14.62
C ASP A 34 -14.43 2.58 -15.34
N ALA A 35 -14.68 1.39 -14.76
CA ALA A 35 -15.65 0.43 -15.28
C ALA A 35 -17.07 1.00 -15.24
N LEU A 36 -17.44 1.69 -14.15
CA LEU A 36 -18.73 2.34 -14.02
C LEU A 36 -18.91 3.47 -15.05
N ILE A 37 -17.89 4.32 -15.23
CA ILE A 37 -17.94 5.41 -16.23
C ILE A 37 -18.05 4.84 -17.64
N ALA A 38 -17.32 3.77 -17.95
CA ALA A 38 -17.41 3.11 -19.24
C ALA A 38 -18.80 2.54 -19.50
N GLU A 39 -19.41 1.86 -18.52
CA GLU A 39 -20.77 1.31 -18.64
C GLU A 39 -21.84 2.40 -18.79
N VAL A 40 -21.74 3.48 -18.01
CA VAL A 40 -22.65 4.63 -18.13
C VAL A 40 -22.57 5.22 -19.54
N ARG A 41 -21.36 5.40 -20.08
CA ARG A 41 -21.15 5.90 -21.45
C ARG A 41 -21.64 4.93 -22.51
N ALA A 42 -21.40 3.62 -22.34
CA ALA A 42 -21.88 2.59 -23.25
C ALA A 42 -23.41 2.54 -23.34
N ASN A 43 -24.10 2.87 -22.25
CA ASN A 43 -25.55 2.97 -22.20
C ASN A 43 -26.08 4.38 -22.61
N GLY A 44 -25.21 5.26 -23.13
CA GLY A 44 -25.59 6.61 -23.60
C GLY A 44 -25.88 7.63 -22.49
N GLY A 45 -25.50 7.33 -21.24
CA GLY A 45 -25.72 8.20 -20.10
C GLY A 45 -24.63 9.26 -19.90
N ASN A 46 -24.97 10.32 -19.17
CA ASN A 46 -23.99 11.30 -18.70
C ASN A 46 -23.32 10.84 -17.39
N THR A 47 -22.08 11.26 -17.18
CA THR A 47 -21.30 11.03 -15.96
C THR A 47 -21.72 11.88 -14.75
N ASP A 48 -22.83 12.63 -14.85
CA ASP A 48 -23.44 13.29 -13.70
C ASP A 48 -23.96 12.25 -12.70
N TRP A 49 -23.73 12.46 -11.41
CA TRP A 49 -24.03 11.45 -10.37
C TRP A 49 -25.49 10.99 -10.36
N ARG A 50 -26.43 11.94 -10.58
CA ARG A 50 -27.87 11.64 -10.63
C ARG A 50 -28.26 10.96 -11.94
N ALA A 51 -27.69 11.39 -13.07
CA ALA A 51 -27.99 10.83 -14.39
C ALA A 51 -27.41 9.42 -14.58
N ALA A 52 -26.26 9.14 -13.96
CA ALA A 52 -25.63 7.82 -13.97
C ALA A 52 -26.57 6.73 -13.42
N ARG A 53 -27.42 7.05 -12.44
CA ARG A 53 -28.38 6.08 -11.85
C ARG A 53 -29.37 5.54 -12.88
N SER A 54 -29.84 6.39 -13.80
CA SER A 54 -30.77 5.98 -14.85
C SER A 54 -30.11 5.25 -16.02
N ALA A 55 -28.80 5.45 -16.21
CA ALA A 55 -28.06 4.84 -17.30
C ALA A 55 -27.59 3.41 -16.99
N LEU A 56 -27.60 3.00 -15.72
CA LEU A 56 -27.10 1.70 -15.28
C LEU A 56 -28.18 0.63 -15.35
N LYS A 57 -27.82 -0.50 -15.93
CA LYS A 57 -28.64 -1.71 -15.91
C LYS A 57 -28.50 -2.41 -14.56
N CYS A 58 -29.55 -3.13 -14.16
CA CYS A 58 -29.46 -3.97 -12.97
C CYS A 58 -28.51 -5.16 -13.24
N PRO A 59 -27.61 -5.51 -12.29
CA PRO A 59 -26.73 -6.68 -12.42
C PRO A 59 -27.46 -8.01 -12.69
N ARG A 60 -28.72 -8.11 -12.23
CA ARG A 60 -29.61 -9.27 -12.50
C ARG A 60 -30.62 -9.04 -13.64
N HIS A 61 -30.42 -8.03 -14.48
CA HIS A 61 -31.27 -7.72 -15.65
C HIS A 61 -32.77 -7.60 -15.35
N CYS A 62 -33.14 -6.85 -14.32
CA CYS A 62 -34.56 -6.57 -14.04
C CYS A 62 -35.20 -5.66 -15.10
N ALA A 63 -36.49 -5.86 -15.38
CA ALA A 63 -37.23 -5.08 -16.37
C ALA A 63 -37.37 -3.58 -16.05
N ALA A 64 -37.45 -3.22 -14.76
CA ALA A 64 -37.54 -1.83 -14.30
C ALA A 64 -36.56 -1.57 -13.12
N PRO A 65 -35.27 -1.37 -13.40
CA PRO A 65 -34.26 -1.22 -12.36
C PRO A 65 -34.30 0.19 -11.76
N ARG A 66 -34.39 0.27 -10.43
CA ARG A 66 -34.14 1.52 -9.69
C ARG A 66 -32.78 1.41 -9.02
N ILE A 67 -31.77 2.08 -9.58
CA ILE A 67 -30.39 1.96 -9.12
C ILE A 67 -30.04 3.05 -8.11
N ASP A 68 -29.45 2.62 -7.00
CA ASP A 68 -28.72 3.47 -6.07
C ASP A 68 -27.22 3.31 -6.27
N LEU A 69 -26.51 4.43 -6.13
CA LEU A 69 -25.05 4.49 -6.12
C LEU A 69 -24.60 4.96 -4.74
N LEU A 70 -23.67 4.21 -4.15
CA LEU A 70 -23.02 4.59 -2.90
C LEU A 70 -21.50 4.62 -3.12
N PRO A 71 -20.85 5.79 -2.96
CA PRO A 71 -19.40 5.87 -3.05
C PRO A 71 -18.79 5.18 -1.84
N LEU A 72 -17.90 4.24 -2.11
CA LEU A 72 -17.07 3.54 -1.15
C LEU A 72 -15.65 4.10 -1.25
N PRO A 73 -15.25 5.07 -0.42
CA PRO A 73 -13.90 5.63 -0.49
C PRO A 73 -12.85 4.56 -0.17
N TYR A 74 -11.93 4.30 -1.11
CA TYR A 74 -10.79 3.39 -0.88
C TYR A 74 -9.76 3.96 0.08
N GLY A 75 -9.80 5.27 0.32
CA GLY A 75 -8.82 6.01 1.10
C GLY A 75 -8.43 5.32 2.40
N LYS A 76 -9.36 4.69 3.13
CA LYS A 76 -9.03 4.03 4.40
C LYS A 76 -8.25 2.72 4.23
N GLN A 77 -8.60 1.85 3.29
CA GLN A 77 -7.98 0.52 3.21
C GLN A 77 -6.64 0.55 2.48
N ARG A 78 -6.52 1.33 1.39
CA ARG A 78 -5.26 1.50 0.67
C ARG A 78 -4.28 2.36 1.49
N ALA A 79 -4.73 3.44 2.13
CA ALA A 79 -3.87 4.19 3.05
C ALA A 79 -3.47 3.35 4.25
N ARG A 80 -4.36 2.50 4.81
CA ARG A 80 -3.97 1.57 5.89
C ARG A 80 -2.93 0.55 5.43
N ARG A 81 -3.06 -0.02 4.23
CA ARG A 81 -2.03 -0.92 3.67
C ARG A 81 -0.70 -0.20 3.40
N ARG A 82 -0.74 1.03 2.88
CA ARG A 82 0.45 1.86 2.67
C ARG A 82 1.11 2.23 3.98
N ALA A 83 0.35 2.71 4.97
CA ALA A 83 0.82 3.04 6.31
C ALA A 83 1.38 1.81 7.03
N HIS A 84 0.73 0.65 6.90
CA HIS A 84 1.24 -0.59 7.48
C HIS A 84 2.55 -1.02 6.81
N ARG A 85 2.64 -0.95 5.48
CA ARG A 85 3.89 -1.23 4.75
C ARG A 85 5.01 -0.27 5.15
N HIS A 86 4.70 1.02 5.25
CA HIS A 86 5.63 2.05 5.68
C HIS A 86 6.14 1.77 7.11
N ALA A 87 5.23 1.50 8.05
CA ALA A 87 5.59 1.15 9.42
C ALA A 87 6.47 -0.11 9.50
N LEU A 88 6.17 -1.16 8.72
CA LEU A 88 7.00 -2.37 8.69
C LEU A 88 8.41 -2.09 8.18
N ILE A 89 8.56 -1.23 7.16
CA ILE A 89 9.86 -0.86 6.62
C ILE A 89 10.67 -0.09 7.66
N ASN A 90 10.12 0.99 8.24
CA ASN A 90 10.86 1.82 9.19
C ASN A 90 11.17 1.08 10.49
N LEU A 91 10.23 0.31 11.04
CA LEU A 91 10.52 -0.49 12.25
C LEU A 91 11.64 -1.51 11.99
N SER A 92 11.65 -2.13 10.80
CA SER A 92 12.73 -3.04 10.43
C SER A 92 14.06 -2.29 10.29
N LEU A 93 14.07 -1.12 9.64
CA LEU A 93 15.27 -0.29 9.50
C LEU A 93 15.79 0.21 10.86
N GLN A 94 14.91 0.62 11.77
CA GLN A 94 15.28 1.01 13.12
C GLN A 94 16.02 -0.13 13.85
N VAL A 95 15.49 -1.35 13.80
CA VAL A 95 16.15 -2.53 14.39
C VAL A 95 17.53 -2.76 13.76
N LEU A 96 17.64 -2.66 12.44
CA LEU A 96 18.93 -2.82 11.74
C LEU A 96 19.92 -1.69 12.08
N ARG A 97 19.44 -0.46 12.27
CA ARG A 97 20.26 0.71 12.63
C ARG A 97 20.81 0.58 14.04
N GLU A 98 19.96 0.22 15.01
CA GLU A 98 20.38 -0.04 16.39
C GLU A 98 21.38 -1.21 16.46
N ALA A 99 21.13 -2.27 15.68
CA ALA A 99 22.08 -3.37 15.53
C ALA A 99 23.40 -2.89 14.91
N ALA A 100 23.35 -2.03 13.89
CA ALA A 100 24.55 -1.48 13.27
C ALA A 100 25.37 -0.62 14.24
N GLN A 101 24.73 0.21 15.06
CA GLN A 101 25.42 1.00 16.09
C GLN A 101 26.10 0.12 17.16
N ARG A 102 25.46 -0.99 17.56
CA ARG A 102 26.02 -1.96 18.51
C ARG A 102 27.02 -2.93 17.87
N SER A 103 27.04 -3.03 16.54
CA SER A 103 27.91 -3.95 15.77
C SER A 103 29.41 -3.69 15.92
N ALA A 104 29.81 -2.56 16.49
CA ALA A 104 31.21 -2.33 16.86
C ALA A 104 31.62 -3.02 18.18
N ARG A 105 30.65 -3.34 19.05
CA ARG A 105 30.92 -3.76 20.45
C ARG A 105 30.50 -5.19 20.77
N GLU A 106 29.39 -5.68 20.21
CA GLU A 106 28.78 -6.97 20.60
C GLU A 106 28.01 -7.71 19.49
N ALA A 107 28.11 -9.04 19.41
CA ALA A 107 27.39 -9.87 18.42
C ALA A 107 25.91 -9.43 18.26
N VAL A 108 25.50 -9.06 17.04
CA VAL A 108 24.14 -8.52 16.77
C VAL A 108 23.30 -9.44 15.87
N GLY A 109 23.75 -10.68 15.67
CA GLY A 109 23.02 -11.73 14.95
C GLY A 109 21.83 -12.29 15.74
N THR A 110 20.96 -11.43 16.25
CA THR A 110 19.83 -11.81 17.10
C THR A 110 18.60 -12.19 16.25
N VAL A 111 17.58 -12.76 16.91
CA VAL A 111 16.31 -13.15 16.25
C VAL A 111 15.60 -11.93 15.69
N GLU A 112 15.64 -10.80 16.38
CA GLU A 112 15.02 -9.54 15.97
C GLU A 112 15.61 -9.04 14.65
N VAL A 113 16.94 -9.07 14.52
CA VAL A 113 17.65 -8.70 13.28
C VAL A 113 17.27 -9.65 12.14
N ARG A 114 17.20 -10.95 12.40
CA ARG A 114 16.79 -11.94 11.40
C ARG A 114 15.34 -11.71 10.94
N LEU A 115 14.43 -11.39 11.85
CA LEU A 115 13.04 -11.07 11.53
C LEU A 115 12.93 -9.78 10.72
N ALA A 116 13.65 -8.72 11.10
CA ALA A 116 13.69 -7.46 10.36
C ALA A 116 14.16 -7.66 8.91
N LEU A 117 15.24 -8.43 8.71
CA LEU A 117 15.71 -8.78 7.36
C LEU A 117 14.67 -9.59 6.56
N HIS A 118 13.95 -10.49 7.23
CA HIS A 118 12.89 -11.27 6.58
C HIS A 118 11.72 -10.38 6.12
N VAL A 119 11.29 -9.44 6.96
CA VAL A 119 10.24 -8.46 6.64
C VAL A 119 10.65 -7.56 5.48
N LEU A 120 11.94 -7.22 5.36
CA LEU A 120 12.46 -6.37 4.28
C LEU A 120 12.63 -7.09 2.93
N ARG A 121 12.67 -8.43 2.92
CA ARG A 121 12.84 -9.26 1.72
C ARG A 121 11.93 -8.91 0.53
N PRO A 122 10.59 -8.75 0.69
CA PRO A 122 9.72 -8.37 -0.42
C PRO A 122 9.96 -6.94 -0.93
N PHE A 123 10.59 -6.08 -0.13
CA PHE A 123 10.79 -4.67 -0.48
C PHE A 123 12.10 -4.46 -1.22
N VAL A 124 13.24 -4.91 -0.65
CA VAL A 124 14.58 -4.65 -1.20
C VAL A 124 14.83 -5.35 -2.54
N ARG A 125 14.16 -6.50 -2.79
CA ARG A 125 14.32 -7.41 -3.95
C ARG A 125 15.71 -8.04 -4.11
N GLU A 126 16.78 -7.33 -3.73
CA GLU A 126 18.15 -7.77 -3.82
C GLU A 126 18.58 -8.52 -2.55
N GLN A 127 18.43 -9.85 -2.59
CA GLN A 127 18.72 -10.73 -1.47
C GLN A 127 20.18 -10.68 -0.99
N ARG A 128 21.10 -10.27 -1.87
CA ARG A 128 22.52 -10.11 -1.56
C ARG A 128 22.73 -9.12 -0.42
N LEU A 129 22.07 -7.96 -0.46
CA LEU A 129 22.19 -6.91 0.57
C LEU A 129 21.77 -7.42 1.96
N LEU A 130 20.66 -8.17 2.02
CA LEU A 130 20.16 -8.74 3.26
C LEU A 130 21.10 -9.83 3.81
N THR A 131 21.71 -10.62 2.92
CA THR A 131 22.64 -11.68 3.29
C THR A 131 23.97 -11.10 3.78
N GLU A 132 24.46 -10.03 3.15
CA GLU A 132 25.67 -9.32 3.56
C GLU A 132 25.50 -8.69 4.94
N PHE A 133 24.35 -8.08 5.23
CA PHE A 133 24.05 -7.60 6.58
C PHE A 133 24.08 -8.75 7.60
N TRP A 134 23.40 -9.86 7.31
CA TRP A 134 23.35 -11.00 8.24
C TRP A 134 24.74 -11.57 8.51
N ARG A 135 25.57 -11.73 7.48
CA ARG A 135 26.96 -12.21 7.62
C ARG A 135 27.78 -11.30 8.52
N ALA A 136 27.65 -9.98 8.35
CA ALA A 136 28.33 -9.01 9.21
C ALA A 136 27.81 -9.08 10.67
N ALA A 137 26.50 -9.29 10.86
CA ALA A 137 25.88 -9.36 12.17
C ALA A 137 26.32 -10.59 12.99
N THR A 138 26.55 -11.73 12.32
CA THR A 138 26.94 -13.01 12.94
C THR A 138 28.46 -13.26 12.98
N ALA A 139 29.29 -12.35 12.49
CA ALA A 139 30.73 -12.53 12.51
C ALA A 139 31.26 -12.57 13.96
N GLU A 140 31.88 -13.70 14.36
CA GLU A 140 32.40 -13.94 15.72
C GLU A 140 33.68 -13.14 16.01
N LEU A 141 34.57 -13.01 15.01
CA LEU A 141 35.81 -12.24 15.11
C LEU A 141 35.55 -10.79 14.71
N ARG A 142 35.30 -9.94 15.71
CA ARG A 142 35.03 -8.52 15.49
C ARG A 142 36.29 -7.74 15.31
N HIS A 143 36.74 -7.72 14.07
CA HIS A 143 37.71 -6.73 13.64
C HIS A 143 37.04 -5.36 13.52
N PRO A 144 37.76 -4.25 13.76
CA PRO A 144 37.20 -2.90 13.69
C PRO A 144 36.53 -2.54 12.35
N TRP A 145 36.87 -3.24 11.27
CA TRP A 145 36.31 -3.04 9.93
C TRP A 145 35.09 -3.91 9.61
N THR A 146 34.77 -4.92 10.44
CA THR A 146 33.55 -5.73 10.33
C THR A 146 32.39 -5.06 11.06
N SER A 147 31.83 -4.01 10.45
CA SER A 147 30.66 -3.30 10.96
C SER A 147 29.45 -3.48 10.05
N CYS A 148 28.26 -3.56 10.64
CA CYS A 148 27.00 -3.60 9.89
C CYS A 148 26.58 -2.23 9.33
N HIS A 149 27.33 -1.14 9.57
CA HIS A 149 27.00 0.20 9.07
C HIS A 149 26.95 0.30 7.55
N LEU A 150 27.90 -0.32 6.85
CA LEU A 150 27.94 -0.26 5.38
C LEU A 150 26.80 -1.08 4.75
N PRO A 151 26.57 -2.36 5.14
CA PRO A 151 25.39 -3.11 4.68
C PRO A 151 24.06 -2.41 5.02
N TYR A 152 23.95 -1.79 6.19
CA TYR A 152 22.77 -1.00 6.57
C TYR A 152 22.50 0.12 5.55
N ARG A 153 23.53 0.93 5.25
CA ARG A 153 23.40 2.06 4.32
C ARG A 153 22.93 1.62 2.95
N TRP A 154 23.48 0.53 2.43
CA TRP A 154 23.07 -0.01 1.13
C TRP A 154 21.62 -0.47 1.11
N ILE A 155 21.13 -1.12 2.18
CA ILE A 155 19.72 -1.51 2.31
C ILE A 155 18.82 -0.27 2.33
N ALA A 156 19.14 0.72 3.17
CA ALA A 156 18.34 1.94 3.29
C ALA A 156 18.31 2.72 1.96
N GLN A 157 19.47 2.89 1.32
CA GLN A 157 19.58 3.55 0.02
C GLN A 157 18.78 2.82 -1.07
N ARG A 158 18.83 1.49 -1.10
CA ARG A 158 18.10 0.69 -2.08
C ARG A 158 16.58 0.83 -1.93
N LEU A 159 16.09 0.92 -0.69
CA LEU A 159 14.67 1.17 -0.41
C LEU A 159 14.24 2.56 -0.88
N ILE A 160 15.08 3.58 -0.68
CA ILE A 160 14.82 4.95 -1.16
C ILE A 160 14.76 4.97 -2.70
N GLU A 161 15.71 4.33 -3.38
CA GLU A 161 15.72 4.22 -4.86
C GLU A 161 14.46 3.52 -5.41
N GLN A 162 13.89 2.61 -4.64
CA GLN A 162 12.64 1.90 -4.98
C GLN A 162 11.38 2.69 -4.59
N GLY A 163 11.52 3.93 -4.11
CA GLY A 163 10.43 4.82 -3.75
C GLY A 163 9.78 4.48 -2.40
N ALA A 164 10.47 3.76 -1.51
CA ALA A 164 9.99 3.60 -0.15
C ALA A 164 10.13 4.92 0.63
N GLU A 165 9.10 5.25 1.40
CA GLU A 165 9.20 6.31 2.41
C GLU A 165 10.03 5.78 3.57
N VAL A 166 11.16 6.42 3.83
CA VAL A 166 12.08 6.11 4.94
C VAL A 166 12.17 7.35 5.83
N ASP A 167 11.94 7.16 7.12
CA ASP A 167 12.00 8.21 8.13
C ASP A 167 13.41 8.84 8.16
N GLU A 168 13.50 10.16 8.44
CA GLU A 168 14.78 10.89 8.41
C GLU A 168 15.85 10.27 9.29
N VAL A 169 15.42 9.70 10.42
CA VAL A 169 16.25 9.09 11.44
C VAL A 169 16.89 7.76 10.96
N ASP A 170 16.31 7.14 9.94
CA ASP A 170 16.76 5.88 9.33
C ASP A 170 17.40 6.08 7.94
N ARG A 171 17.53 7.33 7.48
CA ARG A 171 18.27 7.63 6.25
C ARG A 171 19.78 7.35 6.43
N PRO A 172 20.48 6.93 5.35
CA PRO A 172 21.88 6.49 5.40
C PRO A 172 22.90 7.58 5.79
#